data_AF-A0A3N5Y0G9-F1
#
_entry.id   AF-A0A3N5Y0G9-F1
#
_cell.length_a   1.000
_cell.length_b   1.000
_cell.length_c   1.000
_cell.angle_alpha   90.00
_cell.angle_beta   90.00
_cell.angle_gamma   90.00
#
_symmetry.space_group_name_H-M   'P 1'
#
loop_
_entity.id
_entity.type
_entity.pdbx_description
1 polymer ?
#
loop_
_entity_poly.entity_id
_entity_poly.type
_entity_poly.pdbx_seq_one_letter_code
_entity_poly.pdbx_strand_id
1 'polypeptide(L)'
;MQKAINKQTATWAKILMQENPMLSAKIVSNVESINQHNVHHALTEVVRFLWLCAKHEHVLTPSVIVDNCWHEFILFTRTYAVFCSTTLGTFIHHQPSANEGDNQRQYLMTRELYQQTFGPMNQVFWPALEQVAACGTCED
;
A
#
# COMPACT_ATOMS: atom_id res chain seq x y z
N MET A 1 11.47 18.46 1.64
CA MET A 1 11.35 17.22 0.84
C MET A 1 10.17 16.36 1.31
N GLN A 2 10.14 15.89 2.56
CA GLN A 2 9.06 15.06 3.14
C GLN A 2 7.63 15.61 3.00
N LYS A 3 7.41 16.91 3.22
CA LYS A 3 6.08 17.53 3.00
C LYS A 3 5.61 17.46 1.55
N ALA A 4 6.53 17.57 0.59
CA ALA A 4 6.19 17.56 -0.83
C ALA A 4 5.75 16.16 -1.27
N ILE A 5 6.49 15.12 -0.88
CA ILE A 5 6.13 13.75 -1.25
C ILE A 5 4.82 13.31 -0.58
N ASN A 6 4.59 13.69 0.69
CA ASN A 6 3.32 13.44 1.37
C ASN A 6 2.12 14.05 0.63
N LYS A 7 2.25 15.29 0.17
CA LYS A 7 1.20 15.95 -0.60
C LYS A 7 0.98 15.25 -1.95
N GLN A 8 2.07 14.84 -2.59
CA GLN A 8 2.05 14.20 -3.89
C GLN A 8 1.38 12.82 -3.85
N THR A 9 1.74 11.95 -2.90
CA THR A 9 1.11 10.63 -2.74
C THR A 9 -0.38 10.73 -2.41
N ALA A 10 -0.78 11.69 -1.57
CA ALA A 10 -2.18 11.94 -1.28
C ALA A 10 -2.95 12.45 -2.52
N THR A 11 -2.31 13.28 -3.35
CA THR A 11 -2.89 13.78 -4.60
C THR A 11 -3.10 12.65 -5.61
N TRP A 12 -2.12 11.77 -5.76
CA TRP A 12 -2.24 10.59 -6.62
C TRP A 12 -3.36 9.64 -6.17
N ALA A 13 -3.45 9.34 -4.87
CA ALA A 13 -4.55 8.54 -4.33
C ALA A 13 -5.91 9.17 -4.63
N LYS A 14 -6.04 10.49 -4.47
CA LYS A 14 -7.27 11.22 -4.81
C LYS A 14 -7.63 11.12 -6.29
N ILE A 15 -6.66 11.28 -7.19
CA ILE A 15 -6.88 11.16 -8.65
C ILE A 15 -7.33 9.73 -8.99
N LEU A 16 -6.66 8.71 -8.46
CA LEU A 16 -7.04 7.31 -8.65
C LEU A 16 -8.49 7.06 -8.25
N MET A 17 -8.92 7.57 -7.10
CA MET A 17 -10.31 7.45 -6.63
C MET A 17 -11.32 8.15 -7.55
N GLN A 18 -10.99 9.35 -8.02
CA GLN A 18 -11.87 10.16 -8.87
C GLN A 18 -12.04 9.54 -10.26
N GLU A 19 -10.96 9.02 -10.84
CA GLU A 19 -10.97 8.38 -12.16
C GLU A 19 -11.52 6.96 -12.10
N ASN A 20 -11.46 6.30 -10.92
CA ASN A 20 -11.89 4.91 -10.74
C ASN A 20 -12.81 4.79 -9.51
N PRO A 21 -14.05 5.31 -9.54
CA PRO A 21 -14.96 5.24 -8.40
C PRO A 21 -15.23 3.80 -7.91
N MET A 22 -15.22 2.84 -8.85
CA MET A 22 -15.40 1.42 -8.56
C MET A 22 -14.25 0.82 -7.73
N LEU A 23 -13.02 1.35 -7.82
CA LEU A 23 -11.90 0.89 -6.99
C LEU A 23 -12.20 1.13 -5.52
N SER A 24 -12.64 2.34 -5.18
CA SER A 24 -12.99 2.69 -3.80
C SER A 24 -14.16 1.83 -3.30
N ALA A 25 -15.17 1.59 -4.15
CA ALA A 25 -16.30 0.74 -3.80
C ALA A 25 -15.89 -0.71 -3.55
N LYS A 26 -14.96 -1.25 -4.34
CA LYS A 26 -14.43 -2.61 -4.16
C LYS A 26 -13.61 -2.73 -2.88
N ILE A 27 -12.72 -1.79 -2.61
CA ILE A 27 -11.96 -1.76 -1.36
C ILE A 27 -12.89 -1.72 -0.15
N VAL A 28 -13.90 -0.84 -0.15
CA VAL A 28 -14.87 -0.76 0.96
C VAL A 28 -15.71 -2.04 1.10
N SER A 29 -15.99 -2.74 0.00
CA SER A 29 -16.77 -3.97 0.03
C SER A 29 -15.97 -5.18 0.52
N ASN A 30 -14.66 -5.22 0.23
CA ASN A 30 -13.86 -6.43 0.36
C ASN A 30 -12.82 -6.36 1.48
N VAL A 31 -12.54 -5.18 2.03
CA VAL A 31 -11.58 -4.99 3.14
C VAL A 31 -12.33 -4.56 4.39
N GLU A 32 -12.54 -5.47 5.33
CA GLU A 32 -13.41 -5.32 6.51
C GLU A 32 -13.15 -4.04 7.32
N SER A 33 -11.89 -3.65 7.49
CA SER A 33 -11.51 -2.45 8.27
C SER A 33 -11.69 -1.13 7.50
N ILE A 34 -12.09 -1.16 6.23
CA ILE A 34 -12.20 0.00 5.35
C ILE A 34 -13.65 0.36 5.08
N ASN A 35 -13.96 1.65 5.15
CA ASN A 35 -15.27 2.23 4.89
C ASN A 35 -15.14 3.56 4.15
N GLN A 36 -16.28 4.18 3.83
CA GLN A 36 -16.33 5.42 3.05
C GLN A 36 -15.54 6.59 3.67
N HIS A 37 -15.35 6.60 4.99
CA HIS A 37 -14.63 7.67 5.68
C HIS A 37 -13.11 7.50 5.63
N ASN A 38 -12.60 6.27 5.50
CA ASN A 38 -11.15 6.01 5.56
C ASN A 38 -10.55 5.42 4.28
N VAL A 39 -11.36 5.08 3.25
CA VAL A 39 -10.86 4.53 1.98
C VAL A 39 -9.84 5.42 1.27
N HIS A 40 -10.00 6.75 1.36
CA HIS A 40 -9.01 7.69 0.83
C HIS A 40 -7.66 7.59 1.55
N HIS A 41 -7.69 7.40 2.88
CA HIS A 41 -6.47 7.17 3.65
C HIS A 41 -5.85 5.83 3.28
N ALA A 42 -6.65 4.76 3.15
CA ALA A 42 -6.17 3.45 2.73
C ALA A 42 -5.45 3.49 1.38
N LEU A 43 -6.04 4.12 0.37
CA LEU A 43 -5.40 4.29 -0.94
C LEU A 43 -4.16 5.18 -0.88
N THR A 44 -4.13 6.19 0.01
CA THR A 44 -2.90 6.97 0.25
C THR A 44 -1.77 6.09 0.77
N GLU A 45 -2.07 5.14 1.67
CA GLU A 45 -1.07 4.20 2.20
C GLU A 45 -0.61 3.18 1.16
N VAL A 46 -1.51 2.68 0.31
CA VAL A 46 -1.14 1.84 -0.85
C VAL A 46 -0.17 2.59 -1.76
N VAL A 47 -0.50 3.83 -2.15
CA VAL A 47 0.36 4.64 -3.01
C VAL A 47 1.72 4.92 -2.36
N ARG A 48 1.76 5.20 -1.06
CA ARG A 48 3.02 5.39 -0.32
C ARG A 48 3.87 4.13 -0.32
N PHE A 49 3.27 2.97 -0.09
CA PHE A 49 3.96 1.69 -0.14
C PHE A 49 4.55 1.42 -1.53
N LEU A 50 3.75 1.57 -2.59
CA LEU A 50 4.22 1.38 -3.97
C LEU A 50 5.34 2.34 -4.35
N TRP A 51 5.29 3.57 -3.84
CA TRP A 51 6.37 4.53 -4.02
C TRP A 51 7.67 4.06 -3.36
N LEU A 52 7.61 3.48 -2.14
CA LEU A 52 8.80 2.91 -1.49
C LEU A 52 9.39 1.78 -2.33
N CYS A 53 8.54 0.85 -2.81
CA CYS A 53 8.98 -0.23 -3.70
C CYS A 53 9.62 0.30 -4.99
N ALA A 54 9.15 1.43 -5.52
CA ALA A 54 9.73 2.04 -6.71
C ALA A 54 11.05 2.79 -6.47
N LYS A 55 11.38 3.11 -5.21
CA LYS A 55 12.56 3.93 -4.86
C LYS A 55 13.67 3.17 -4.15
N HIS A 56 13.39 1.95 -3.72
CA HIS A 56 14.34 1.12 -3.01
C HIS A 56 14.47 -0.22 -3.72
N GLU A 57 15.68 -0.74 -3.80
CA GLU A 57 15.98 -2.04 -4.43
C GLU A 57 15.64 -3.24 -3.52
N HIS A 58 15.14 -2.96 -2.32
CA HIS A 58 14.83 -3.97 -1.33
C HIS A 58 13.43 -4.56 -1.55
N VAL A 59 13.26 -5.84 -1.22
CA VAL A 59 11.94 -6.46 -1.12
C VAL A 59 11.26 -5.91 0.13
N LEU A 60 10.10 -5.29 -0.05
CA LEU A 60 9.33 -4.65 1.01
C LEU A 60 7.98 -5.35 1.16
N THR A 61 7.52 -5.46 2.40
CA THR A 61 6.22 -6.04 2.75
C THR A 61 5.34 -4.98 3.38
N PRO A 62 4.08 -4.79 2.92
CA PRO A 62 3.14 -3.87 3.56
C PRO A 62 2.50 -4.51 4.79
N SER A 63 1.66 -3.77 5.51
CA SER A 63 0.75 -4.39 6.48
C SER A 63 -0.36 -5.17 5.76
N VAL A 64 -1.05 -6.07 6.46
CA VAL A 64 -2.19 -6.82 5.90
C VAL A 64 -3.27 -5.92 5.33
N ILE A 65 -3.64 -4.84 6.04
CA ILE A 65 -4.69 -3.92 5.58
C ILE A 65 -4.26 -3.21 4.29
N VAL A 66 -3.00 -2.79 4.20
CA VAL A 66 -2.46 -2.13 3.00
C VAL A 66 -2.30 -3.14 1.84
N ASP A 67 -1.91 -4.38 2.12
CA ASP A 67 -1.83 -5.45 1.11
C ASP A 67 -3.20 -5.77 0.51
N ASN A 68 -4.22 -5.95 1.34
CA ASN A 68 -5.58 -6.24 0.88
C ASN A 68 -6.14 -5.10 0.01
N CYS A 69 -5.87 -3.85 0.38
CA CYS A 69 -6.23 -2.71 -0.46
C CYS A 69 -5.43 -2.68 -1.78
N TRP A 70 -4.17 -3.12 -1.76
CA TRP A 70 -3.35 -3.22 -2.95
C TRP A 70 -3.82 -4.35 -3.88
N HIS A 71 -4.27 -5.50 -3.36
CA HIS A 71 -4.89 -6.56 -4.16
C HIS A 71 -6.07 -6.03 -4.96
N GLU A 72 -6.99 -5.31 -4.30
CA GLU A 72 -8.12 -4.68 -4.98
C GLU A 72 -7.65 -3.70 -6.07
N PHE A 73 -6.54 -2.98 -5.87
CA PHE A 73 -6.01 -2.08 -6.88
C PHE A 73 -5.39 -2.81 -8.08
N ILE A 74 -4.67 -3.92 -7.87
CA ILE A 74 -4.07 -4.73 -8.95
C ILE A 74 -5.13 -5.25 -9.93
N LEU A 75 -6.33 -5.60 -9.43
CA LEU A 75 -7.43 -6.10 -10.25
C LEU A 75 -7.94 -5.06 -11.27
N PHE A 76 -7.69 -3.77 -11.04
CA PHE A 76 -7.90 -2.70 -12.04
C PHE A 76 -6.68 -2.61 -12.96
N THR A 77 -6.36 -3.73 -13.62
CA THR A 77 -5.09 -4.00 -14.30
C THR A 77 -4.59 -2.88 -15.22
N ARG A 78 -5.48 -2.27 -16.02
CA ARG A 78 -5.13 -1.13 -16.89
C ARG A 78 -4.73 0.10 -16.08
N THR A 79 -5.55 0.49 -15.11
CA THR A 79 -5.28 1.61 -14.21
C THR A 79 -4.00 1.37 -13.42
N TYR A 80 -3.81 0.16 -12.90
CA TYR A 80 -2.60 -0.21 -12.16
C TYR A 80 -1.33 -0.11 -13.01
N ALA A 81 -1.37 -0.65 -14.24
CA ALA A 81 -0.24 -0.59 -15.16
C ALA A 81 0.10 0.85 -15.58
N VAL A 82 -0.91 1.67 -15.89
CA VAL A 82 -0.73 3.10 -16.20
C VAL A 82 -0.15 3.82 -14.99
N PHE A 83 -0.70 3.61 -13.80
CA PHE A 83 -0.22 4.24 -12.57
C PHE A 83 1.26 3.92 -12.33
N CYS A 84 1.62 2.65 -12.38
CA CYS A 84 3.01 2.23 -12.17
C CYS A 84 3.97 2.83 -13.21
N SER A 85 3.66 2.71 -14.50
CA SER A 85 4.53 3.20 -15.57
C SER A 85 4.66 4.72 -15.61
N THR A 86 3.55 5.46 -15.46
CA THR A 86 3.53 6.92 -15.61
C THR A 86 3.87 7.67 -14.32
N THR A 87 3.48 7.12 -13.16
CA THR A 87 3.63 7.81 -11.87
C THR A 87 4.85 7.34 -11.11
N LEU A 88 5.11 6.02 -11.10
CA LEU A 88 6.24 5.43 -10.37
C LEU A 88 7.47 5.25 -11.26
N GLY A 89 7.29 5.18 -12.57
CA GLY A 89 8.35 4.96 -13.56
C GLY A 89 8.76 3.49 -13.71
N THR A 90 8.11 2.57 -12.99
CA THR A 90 8.38 1.13 -13.05
C THR A 90 7.13 0.35 -12.64
N PHE A 91 6.96 -0.85 -13.19
CA PHE A 91 5.89 -1.77 -12.78
C PHE A 91 6.27 -2.42 -11.45
N ILE A 92 5.37 -2.35 -10.46
CA ILE A 92 5.57 -3.02 -9.16
C ILE A 92 4.85 -4.35 -9.22
N HIS A 93 5.60 -5.44 -9.12
CA HIS A 93 5.01 -6.78 -9.12
C HIS A 93 4.56 -7.16 -7.70
N HIS A 94 3.40 -7.78 -7.60
CA HIS A 94 2.99 -8.49 -6.39
C HIS A 94 3.50 -9.92 -6.46
N GLN A 95 4.10 -10.40 -5.38
CA GLN A 95 4.57 -11.77 -5.26
C GLN A 95 4.20 -12.30 -3.87
N PRO A 96 3.47 -13.42 -3.78
CA PRO A 96 3.24 -14.10 -2.51
C PRO A 96 4.56 -14.54 -1.89
N SER A 97 4.68 -14.40 -0.57
CA SER A 97 5.83 -14.88 0.18
C SER A 97 5.47 -16.16 0.93
N ALA A 98 6.33 -17.16 0.84
CA ALA A 98 6.14 -18.45 1.52
C ALA A 98 6.81 -18.51 2.91
N ASN A 99 7.54 -17.46 3.33
CA ASN A 99 8.31 -17.46 4.57
C ASN A 99 7.91 -16.30 5.49
N GLU A 100 7.20 -16.62 6.56
CA GLU A 100 6.76 -15.65 7.58
C GLU A 100 7.92 -14.88 8.22
N GLY A 101 9.07 -15.54 8.45
CA GLY A 101 10.25 -14.90 9.05
C GLY A 101 10.86 -13.82 8.16
N ASP A 102 10.81 -14.01 6.84
CA ASP A 102 11.25 -13.00 5.88
C ASP A 102 10.24 -11.85 5.82
N ASN A 103 8.94 -12.13 5.88
CA ASN A 103 7.90 -11.11 5.89
C ASN A 103 8.02 -10.15 7.07
N GLN A 104 8.30 -10.67 8.27
CA GLN A 104 8.48 -9.83 9.46
C GLN A 104 9.67 -8.87 9.32
N ARG A 105 10.80 -9.35 8.80
CA ARG A 105 11.99 -8.53 8.56
C ARG A 105 11.72 -7.47 7.49
N GLN A 106 11.09 -7.85 6.39
CA GLN A 106 10.74 -6.95 5.30
C GLN A 106 9.73 -5.88 5.76
N TYR A 107 8.76 -6.24 6.60
CA TYR A 107 7.81 -5.27 7.15
C TYR A 107 8.47 -4.25 8.09
N LEU A 108 9.41 -4.68 8.96
CA LEU A 108 10.20 -3.76 9.77
C LEU A 108 10.97 -2.77 8.90
N MET A 109 11.58 -3.27 7.84
CA MET A 109 12.30 -2.45 6.88
C MET A 109 11.38 -1.46 6.16
N THR A 110 10.20 -1.90 5.68
CA THR A 110 9.18 -1.02 5.10
C THR A 110 8.84 0.11 6.06
N ARG A 111 8.65 -0.20 7.34
CA ARG A 111 8.30 0.81 8.36
C ARG A 111 9.41 1.81 8.61
N GLU A 112 10.65 1.37 8.67
CA GLU A 112 11.80 2.26 8.80
C GLU A 112 11.87 3.24 7.63
N LEU A 113 11.83 2.73 6.40
CA LEU A 113 11.85 3.54 5.18
C LEU A 113 10.63 4.48 5.10
N TYR A 114 9.46 3.98 5.49
CA TYR A 114 8.24 4.79 5.57
C TYR A 114 8.43 5.96 6.53
N GLN A 115 8.92 5.71 7.75
CA GLN A 115 9.12 6.74 8.77
C GLN A 115 10.12 7.80 8.31
N GLN A 116 11.21 7.38 7.67
CA GLN A 116 12.22 8.28 7.10
C GLN A 116 11.64 9.12 5.94
N THR A 117 10.77 8.54 5.12
CA THR A 117 10.24 9.17 3.90
C THR A 117 9.02 10.06 4.15
N PHE A 118 8.04 9.57 4.91
CA PHE A 118 6.74 10.21 5.11
C PHE A 118 6.55 10.78 6.51
N GLY A 119 7.33 10.33 7.50
CA GLY A 119 7.20 10.73 8.89
C GLY A 119 6.30 9.78 9.67
N PRO A 120 5.66 10.25 10.76
CA PRO A 120 4.85 9.39 11.63
C PRO A 120 3.78 8.61 10.87
N MET A 121 3.81 7.29 11.03
CA MET A 121 2.84 6.38 10.41
C MET A 121 1.56 6.24 11.24
N ASN A 122 0.43 6.10 10.55
CA ASN A 122 -0.85 5.81 11.16
C ASN A 122 -0.91 4.34 11.59
N GLN A 123 -1.09 4.07 12.89
CA GLN A 123 -1.08 2.71 13.44
C GLN A 123 -2.26 1.84 12.98
N VAL A 124 -3.35 2.42 12.49
CA VAL A 124 -4.45 1.65 11.87
C VAL A 124 -3.97 0.95 10.61
N PHE A 125 -3.13 1.62 9.81
CA PHE A 125 -2.63 1.08 8.55
C PHE A 125 -1.23 0.46 8.69
N TRP A 126 -0.46 0.84 9.69
CA TRP A 126 0.91 0.38 9.92
C TRP A 126 1.11 -0.05 11.38
N PRO A 127 0.38 -1.07 11.87
CA PRO A 127 0.41 -1.50 13.27
C PRO A 127 1.77 -2.08 13.67
N ALA A 128 2.14 -1.91 14.95
CA ALA A 128 3.29 -2.53 15.63
C ALA A 128 3.37 -4.04 15.35
N LEU A 129 4.58 -4.60 15.24
CA LEU A 129 4.72 -6.05 15.01
C LEU A 129 4.04 -6.90 16.08
N GLU A 130 4.02 -6.44 17.34
CA GLU A 130 3.31 -7.15 18.41
C GLU A 130 1.80 -7.25 18.18
N GLN A 131 1.26 -6.50 17.22
CA GLN A 131 -0.16 -6.43 16.87
C GLN A 131 -0.48 -7.16 15.54
N VAL A 132 0.54 -7.68 14.82
CA VAL A 132 0.36 -8.37 13.53
C VAL A 132 0.49 -9.87 13.74
N ALA A 133 -0.54 -10.48 14.35
CA ALA A 133 -0.52 -11.92 14.69
C ALA A 133 -0.70 -12.86 13.48
N ALA A 134 -0.82 -12.38 12.25
CA ALA A 134 -0.84 -13.22 11.05
C ALA A 134 -0.40 -12.41 9.84
N CYS A 135 0.81 -12.65 9.34
CA CYS A 135 1.21 -12.14 8.04
C CYS A 135 0.73 -13.13 6.96
N GLY A 136 -0.25 -12.70 6.19
CA GLY A 136 -0.44 -13.00 4.76
C GLY A 136 -0.07 -14.40 4.28
N THR A 137 -0.86 -15.40 4.64
CA THR A 137 -1.13 -16.48 3.70
C THR A 137 -2.13 -15.93 2.69
N CYS A 138 -1.74 -15.80 1.42
CA CYS A 138 -2.74 -15.74 0.36
C CYS A 138 -3.57 -17.02 0.48
N GLU A 139 -4.86 -16.92 0.74
CA GLU A 139 -5.73 -18.09 0.68
C GLU A 139 -5.81 -18.52 -0.80
N ASP A 140 -5.42 -19.76 -1.07
CA ASP A 140 -5.45 -20.40 -2.40
C ASP A 140 -6.86 -20.51 -2.98
#